data_AF-A0A847ZB58-F1
#
_entry.id   AF-A0A847ZB58-F1
#
_cell.length_a   1.000
_cell.length_b   1.000
_cell.length_c   1.000
_cell.angle_alpha   90.00
_cell.angle_beta   90.00
_cell.angle_gamma   90.00
#
_symmetry.space_group_name_H-M   'P 1'
#
loop_
_entity.id
_entity.type
_entity.pdbx_description
1 polymer ?
#
loop_
_entity_poly.entity_id
_entity_poly.type
_entity_poly.pdbx_seq_one_letter_code
_entity_poly.pdbx_strand_id
1 'polypeptide(L)' 'MALKTPEQYEDSLRKMNFKIYLMGELVKNWVDHPIIRPSMNSVKMTYALAQKPEYEDLMTAKSHLTGNKINRF' A
#
# COMPACT_ATOMS: atom_id res chain seq x y z
N MET A 1 7.86 -11.82 2.71
CA MET A 1 6.39 -11.73 2.54
C MET A 1 6.10 -11.72 1.05
N ALA A 2 5.09 -12.46 0.61
CA ALA A 2 4.70 -12.50 -0.79
C ALA A 2 4.17 -11.12 -1.27
N LEU A 3 4.12 -10.96 -2.58
CA LEU A 3 3.56 -9.78 -3.25
C LEU A 3 2.11 -9.55 -2.82
N LYS A 4 1.83 -8.46 -2.10
CA LYS A 4 0.47 -8.16 -1.62
C LYS A 4 -0.44 -7.76 -2.77
N THR A 5 -1.72 -8.12 -2.66
CA THR A 5 -2.76 -7.54 -3.52
C THR A 5 -3.16 -6.13 -3.03
N PRO A 6 -3.85 -5.34 -3.86
CA PRO A 6 -4.38 -4.03 -3.46
C PRO A 6 -5.26 -4.08 -2.20
N GLU A 7 -6.08 -5.12 -2.06
CA GLU A 7 -6.99 -5.34 -0.93
C GLU A 7 -6.20 -5.69 0.33
N GLN A 8 -5.21 -6.58 0.20
CA GLN A 8 -4.33 -6.93 1.31
C GLN A 8 -3.50 -5.74 1.80
N TYR A 9 -3.11 -4.84 0.90
CA TYR A 9 -2.49 -3.58 1.27
C TYR A 9 -3.45 -2.72 2.10
N GLU A 10 -4.66 -2.45 1.59
CA GLU A 10 -5.67 -1.64 2.29
C GLU A 10 -6.05 -2.23 3.66
N ASP A 11 -6.29 -3.54 3.73
CA ASP A 11 -6.60 -4.24 4.98
C ASP A 11 -5.44 -4.18 5.97
N SER A 12 -4.19 -4.20 5.48
CA SER A 12 -3.04 -4.05 6.35
C SER A 12 -2.97 -2.66 6.99
N LEU A 13 -3.44 -1.62 6.29
CA LEU A 13 -3.52 -0.26 6.83
C LEU A 13 -4.61 -0.15 7.90
N ARG A 14 -5.77 -0.79 7.72
CA ARG A 14 -6.86 -0.79 8.71
C ARG A 14 -6.48 -1.42 10.04
N LYS A 15 -5.50 -2.33 10.02
CA LYS A 15 -4.96 -2.98 11.22
C LYS A 15 -3.91 -2.13 11.93
N MET A 16 -3.46 -1.03 11.34
CA MET A 16 -2.45 -0.15 11.94
C MET A 16 -3.11 0.88 12.86
N ASN A 17 -2.62 0.96 14.09
CA ASN A 17 -3.09 1.89 15.11
C ASN A 17 -2.23 3.16 15.14
N PHE A 18 -2.31 3.96 14.07
CA PHE A 18 -1.63 5.26 14.03
C PHE A 18 -2.46 6.37 14.68
N LYS A 19 -1.77 7.29 15.37
CA LYS A 19 -2.34 8.57 15.79
C LYS A 19 -2.09 9.60 14.70
N ILE A 20 -3.06 9.78 13.80
CA ILE A 20 -2.96 10.69 12.66
C ILE A 20 -3.68 11.99 12.98
N TYR A 21 -2.96 13.10 12.90
CA TYR A 21 -3.52 14.44 13.03
C TYR A 21 -3.58 15.10 11.66
N LEU A 22 -4.73 15.65 11.30
CA LEU A 22 -4.94 16.35 10.04
C LEU A 22 -5.63 17.68 10.33
N MET A 23 -5.03 18.78 9.88
CA MET A 23 -5.53 20.15 10.14
C MET A 23 -5.80 20.45 11.62
N GLY A 24 -4.97 19.89 12.52
CA GLY A 24 -5.10 20.07 13.97
C GLY A 24 -6.04 19.08 14.67
N GLU A 25 -6.74 18.21 13.94
CA GLU A 25 -7.70 17.25 14.51
C GLU A 25 -7.20 15.80 14.44
N LEU A 26 -7.49 15.01 15.48
CA LEU A 26 -7.18 13.58 15.50
C LEU A 26 -8.17 12.80 14.64
N VAL A 27 -7.67 12.13 13.61
CA VAL A 27 -8.45 11.31 12.69
C VAL A 27 -8.55 9.87 13.21
N LYS A 28 -9.76 9.43 13.56
CA LYS A 28 -10.01 8.06 14.07
C LYS A 28 -9.99 6.98 12.97
N ASN A 29 -10.63 7.24 11.82
CA ASN A 29 -10.64 6.33 10.68
C ASN A 29 -9.94 6.98 9.49
N TRP A 30 -8.61 6.86 9.48
CA TRP A 30 -7.76 7.55 8.51
C TRP A 30 -7.76 6.90 7.12
N VAL A 31 -8.00 5.58 7.04
CA VAL A 31 -8.02 4.82 5.78
C VAL A 31 -9.18 5.26 4.86
N ASP A 32 -10.30 5.67 5.45
CA ASP A 32 -11.49 6.14 4.73
C ASP A 32 -11.60 7.67 4.70
N HIS A 33 -10.64 8.39 5.29
CA HIS A 33 -10.71 9.84 5.37
C HIS A 33 -10.61 10.47 3.96
N PRO A 34 -11.53 11.36 3.55
CA PRO A 34 -11.63 11.84 2.17
C PRO A 34 -10.37 12.58 1.67
N ILE A 35 -9.62 13.21 2.56
CA ILE A 35 -8.34 13.87 2.22
C ILE A 35 -7.20 12.85 2.03
N ILE A 36 -7.22 11.75 2.78
CA ILE A 36 -6.13 10.75 2.77
C ILE A 36 -6.36 9.71 1.68
N ARG A 37 -7.63 9.38 1.41
CA ARG A 37 -8.05 8.34 0.48
C ARG A 37 -7.42 8.47 -0.92
N PRO A 38 -7.33 9.65 -1.56
CA PRO A 38 -6.73 9.78 -2.88
C PRO A 38 -5.25 9.39 -2.90
N SER A 39 -4.46 9.83 -1.91
CA SER A 39 -3.05 9.45 -1.79
C SER A 39 -2.89 7.96 -1.55
N MET A 40 -3.73 7.37 -0.70
CA MET A 40 -3.75 5.92 -0.46
C MET A 40 -4.10 5.14 -1.73
N ASN A 41 -5.05 5.61 -2.54
CA ASN A 41 -5.42 4.98 -3.81
C ASN A 41 -4.26 5.00 -4.81
N SER A 42 -3.46 6.08 -4.84
CA SER A 42 -2.26 6.17 -5.68
C SER A 42 -1.25 5.07 -5.31
N VAL A 43 -0.98 4.87 -4.02
CA VAL A 43 -0.10 3.79 -3.56
C VAL A 43 -0.73 2.42 -3.80
N LYS A 44 -2.03 2.25 -3.55
CA LYS A 44 -2.76 1.01 -3.82
C LYS A 44 -2.65 0.56 -5.28
N MET A 45 -2.57 1.51 -6.22
CA MET A 45 -2.37 1.22 -7.64
C MET A 45 -1.04 0.54 -7.94
N THR A 46 0.03 0.81 -7.17
CA THR A 46 1.32 0.14 -7.39
C THR A 46 1.21 -1.36 -7.12
N TYR A 47 0.45 -1.74 -6.08
CA TYR A 47 0.15 -3.13 -5.78
C TYR A 47 -0.70 -3.78 -6.88
N ALA A 48 -1.61 -3.04 -7.50
CA ALA A 48 -2.44 -3.56 -8.59
C ALA A 48 -1.60 -3.84 -9.86
N LEU A 49 -0.75 -2.88 -10.22
CA LEU A 49 0.14 -3.00 -11.38
C LEU A 49 1.20 -4.09 -11.18
N ALA A 50 1.67 -4.30 -9.95
CA ALA A 50 2.63 -5.37 -9.65
C ALA A 50 2.05 -6.79 -9.88
N GLN A 51 0.73 -6.94 -9.91
CA GLN A 51 0.06 -8.22 -10.22
C GLN A 51 -0.08 -8.47 -11.72
N LYS A 52 0.21 -7.47 -12.58
CA LYS A 52 0.10 -7.60 -14.03
C LYS A 52 1.43 -8.07 -14.63
N PRO A 53 1.44 -9.20 -15.39
CA PRO A 53 2.67 -9.70 -16.02
C PRO A 53 3.35 -8.67 -16.93
N GLU A 54 2.57 -7.84 -17.63
CA GLU A 54 3.08 -6.81 -18.54
C GLU A 54 3.92 -5.72 -17.84
N TYR A 55 3.74 -5.52 -16.53
CA TYR A 55 4.51 -4.53 -15.75
C TYR A 55 5.44 -5.18 -14.72
N GLU A 56 5.59 -6.50 -14.73
CA GLU A 56 6.31 -7.25 -13.69
C GLU A 56 7.75 -6.75 -13.50
N ASP A 57 8.46 -6.50 -14.60
CA ASP A 57 9.85 -6.03 -14.59
C ASP A 57 10.00 -4.60 -14.04
N LEU A 58 8.95 -3.79 -14.11
CA LEU A 58 8.94 -2.42 -13.58
C LEU A 58 8.46 -2.35 -12.12
N MET A 59 7.46 -3.17 -11.78
CA MET A 59 6.72 -3.07 -10.53
C MET A 59 7.20 -4.04 -9.45
N THR A 60 8.04 -5.01 -9.80
CA THR A 60 8.58 -5.98 -8.85
C THR A 60 10.11 -5.91 -8.72
N ALA A 61 10.62 -6.43 -7.62
CA ALA A 61 12.04 -6.60 -7.38
C ALA A 61 12.30 -7.87 -6.56
N LYS A 62 13.51 -8.42 -6.65
CA LYS A 62 13.95 -9.48 -5.74
C LYS A 62 14.50 -8.84 -4.46
N SER A 63 13.91 -9.17 -3.33
CA SER A 63 14.38 -8.70 -2.03
C SER A 63 15.78 -9.24 -1.73
N HIS A 64 16.74 -8.36 -1.47
CA HIS A 64 18.10 -8.76 -1.07
C HIS A 64 18.14 -9.40 0.34
N LEU A 65 17.10 -9.18 1.16
CA LEU A 65 17.00 -9.74 2.51
C LEU A 65 16.41 -11.15 2.52
N THR A 66 15.40 -11.39 1.69
CA THR A 66 14.61 -12.63 1.75
C THR A 66 14.65 -13.48 0.49
N GLY A 67 15.21 -12.97 -0.61
CA GLY A 67 15.20 -13.62 -1.92
C GLY A 67 13.83 -13.68 -2.60
N ASN A 68 12.76 -13.25 -1.93
CA ASN A 68 11.40 -13.27 -2.46
C ASN A 68 11.16 -12.14 -3.47
N LYS A 69 10.23 -12.38 -4.40
CA LYS A 69 9.65 -11.34 -5.25
C LYS A 69 8.75 -10.44 -4.40
N ILE A 70 9.00 -9.14 -4.45
CA ILE A 70 8.27 -8.11 -3.69
C ILE A 70 7.82 -6.99 -4.63
N ASN A 71 6.87 -6.17 -4.16
CA ASN A 71 6.59 -4.88 -4.79
C ASN A 71 7.85 -4.01 -4.69
N ARG A 72 8.20 -3.32 -5.78
CA ARG A 72 9.34 -2.41 -5.82
C ARG A 72 9.13 -1.15 -4.97
N PHE A 73 7.87 -0.76 -4.75
CA PHE A 73 7.44 0.40 -3.96
C PHE A 73 6.79 -0.06 -2.65
#